data_AF-A0AAX2IQS4-F1
#
_entry.id   AF-A0AAX2IQS4-F1
#
_cell.length_a   1.000
_cell.length_b   1.000
_cell.length_c   1.000
_cell.angle_alpha   90.00
_cell.angle_beta   90.00
_cell.angle_gamma   90.00
#
_symmetry.space_group_name_H-M   'P 1'
#
loop_
_entity.id
_entity.type
_entity.pdbx_description
1 polymer ?
#
loop_
_entity_poly.entity_id
_entity_poly.type
_entity_poly.pdbx_seq_one_letter_code
_entity_poly.pdbx_strand_id
1 'polypeptide(L)'
;MFHGGTALGGFADNRVKSIMTRSGHKVVFTEDESIIITDKSGNEIHLDTTGSNINITAPETMTLNCKNMFINVSENMTTSVGMDQSDTIGMNRTQSIGLNATQSVGAMKMTSVIGDTSMFITGKLTEMIEGDVTSEVKQGKTVINSDQGIETTSNGSISKHAQNEVQNNSGERSKNY
;
A
#
# COMPACT_ATOMS: atom_id res chain seq x y z
N MET A 1 40.21 -17.04 3.32
CA MET A 1 40.78 -15.70 3.59
C MET A 1 42.06 -15.60 2.76
N PHE A 2 42.45 -14.43 2.25
CA PHE A 2 43.89 -14.20 2.04
C PHE A 2 44.57 -14.31 3.42
N HIS A 3 44.79 -15.55 3.85
CA HIS A 3 45.60 -15.93 5.00
C HIS A 3 46.80 -16.65 4.41
N GLY A 4 47.98 -16.24 4.86
CA GLY A 4 49.29 -16.56 4.28
C GLY A 4 49.68 -18.04 4.31
N GLY A 5 49.02 -18.87 3.51
CA GLY A 5 49.58 -20.13 3.00
C GLY A 5 50.51 -19.93 1.80
N THR A 6 50.55 -18.73 1.22
CA THR A 6 51.54 -18.29 0.24
C THR A 6 52.09 -16.95 0.69
N ALA A 7 53.39 -16.95 0.97
CA ALA A 7 54.19 -15.78 1.33
C ALA A 7 53.90 -14.55 0.45
N LEU A 8 54.07 -13.35 1.03
CA LEU A 8 54.05 -12.01 0.41
C LEU A 8 52.72 -11.22 0.38
N GLY A 9 51.69 -11.57 1.15
CA GLY A 9 50.41 -10.83 1.16
C GLY A 9 50.29 -9.66 2.17
N GLY A 10 51.33 -9.39 2.96
CA GLY A 10 51.29 -8.44 4.09
C GLY A 10 52.10 -7.16 3.85
N PHE A 11 51.94 -6.51 2.70
CA PHE A 11 52.55 -5.20 2.45
C PHE A 11 51.68 -4.06 2.98
N ALA A 12 52.25 -2.84 3.07
CA ALA A 12 51.57 -1.62 3.54
C ALA A 12 50.25 -1.30 2.78
N ASP A 13 50.07 -1.90 1.59
CA ASP A 13 48.87 -1.78 0.75
C ASP A 13 47.90 -2.96 0.88
N ASN A 14 48.05 -3.82 1.88
CA ASN A 14 47.04 -4.83 2.22
C ASN A 14 45.88 -4.12 2.91
N ARG A 15 45.12 -3.39 2.11
CA ARG A 15 43.99 -2.56 2.48
C ARG A 15 42.72 -3.43 2.51
N VAL A 16 42.22 -3.81 1.35
CA VAL A 16 41.05 -4.70 1.22
C VAL A 16 41.34 -6.14 1.69
N LYS A 17 40.41 -6.76 2.42
CA LYS A 17 40.43 -8.19 2.75
C LYS A 17 39.27 -8.90 2.07
N SER A 18 39.51 -10.07 1.51
CA SER A 18 38.42 -10.84 0.89
C SER A 18 38.58 -12.35 1.02
N ILE A 19 37.45 -13.03 0.87
CA ILE A 19 37.36 -14.46 0.62
C ILE A 19 36.71 -14.59 -0.75
N MET A 20 37.38 -15.23 -1.70
CA MET A 20 36.89 -15.43 -3.05
C MET A 20 36.99 -16.90 -3.45
N THR A 21 35.95 -17.43 -4.08
CA THR A 21 36.00 -18.76 -4.71
C THR A 21 36.56 -18.65 -6.14
N ARG A 22 37.11 -19.76 -6.67
CA ARG A 22 37.52 -19.81 -8.10
C ARG A 22 36.36 -19.54 -9.06
N SER A 23 35.12 -19.81 -8.64
CA SER A 23 33.92 -19.56 -9.44
C SER A 23 33.43 -18.10 -9.40
N GLY A 24 34.05 -17.22 -8.59
CA GLY A 24 33.79 -15.79 -8.64
C GLY A 24 32.93 -15.22 -7.50
N HIS A 25 32.47 -16.03 -6.54
CA HIS A 25 31.75 -15.54 -5.35
C HIS A 25 32.72 -14.88 -4.38
N LYS A 26 32.30 -13.79 -3.72
CA LYS A 26 33.16 -13.01 -2.84
C LYS A 26 32.45 -12.57 -1.57
N VAL A 27 33.22 -12.50 -0.49
CA VAL A 27 32.96 -11.66 0.68
C VAL A 27 34.14 -10.70 0.78
N VAL A 28 33.87 -9.40 0.79
CA VAL A 28 34.89 -8.34 0.74
C VAL A 28 34.67 -7.38 1.91
N PHE A 29 35.74 -7.10 2.63
CA PHE A 29 35.84 -6.04 3.64
C PHE A 29 36.68 -4.93 3.03
N THR A 30 36.06 -3.77 2.82
CA THR A 30 36.65 -2.64 2.12
C THR A 30 37.32 -1.67 3.11
N GLU A 31 37.97 -0.65 2.58
CA GLU A 31 38.72 0.34 3.36
C GLU A 31 37.85 1.34 4.10
N ASP A 32 36.70 1.64 3.53
CA ASP A 32 35.64 2.45 4.11
C ASP A 32 34.80 1.66 5.12
N GLU A 33 35.33 0.53 5.63
CA GLU A 33 34.71 -0.37 6.60
C GLU A 33 33.41 -1.04 6.13
N SER A 34 33.09 -0.95 4.84
CA SER A 34 31.93 -1.58 4.23
C SER A 34 32.15 -3.08 4.00
N ILE A 35 31.05 -3.83 3.90
CA ILE A 35 31.06 -5.28 3.65
C ILE A 35 30.24 -5.59 2.41
N ILE A 36 30.82 -6.31 1.46
CA ILE A 36 30.15 -6.73 0.22
C ILE A 36 30.15 -8.25 0.13
N ILE A 37 28.97 -8.84 -0.02
CA ILE A 37 28.76 -10.26 -0.34
C ILE A 37 28.20 -10.31 -1.75
N THR A 38 28.90 -10.96 -2.67
CA THR A 38 28.48 -11.03 -4.07
C THR A 38 28.68 -12.42 -4.67
N ASP A 39 27.81 -12.78 -5.58
CA ASP A 39 27.96 -13.96 -6.43
C ASP A 39 28.35 -13.57 -7.87
N LYS A 40 28.77 -14.56 -8.67
CA LYS A 40 29.13 -14.31 -10.07
C LYS A 40 27.95 -13.87 -10.96
N SER A 41 26.72 -14.02 -10.47
CA SER A 41 25.48 -13.79 -11.21
C SER A 41 24.90 -12.40 -10.97
N GLY A 42 25.51 -11.60 -10.09
CA GLY A 42 25.10 -10.23 -9.78
C GLY A 42 24.17 -10.09 -8.56
N ASN A 43 23.99 -11.15 -7.78
CA ASN A 43 23.38 -11.01 -6.45
C ASN A 43 24.37 -10.30 -5.53
N GLU A 44 23.89 -9.31 -4.77
CA GLU A 44 24.73 -8.50 -3.90
C GLU A 44 24.01 -8.15 -2.60
N ILE A 45 24.75 -8.23 -1.49
CA ILE A 45 24.43 -7.59 -0.22
C ILE A 45 25.59 -6.65 0.12
N HIS A 46 25.31 -5.36 0.21
CA HIS A 46 26.30 -4.32 0.49
C HIS A 46 25.90 -3.57 1.76
N LEU A 47 26.71 -3.71 2.81
CA LEU A 47 26.62 -2.96 4.06
C LEU A 47 27.58 -1.78 3.91
N ASP A 48 27.03 -0.62 3.57
CA ASP A 48 27.77 0.62 3.32
C ASP A 48 27.91 1.40 4.64
N THR A 49 29.11 1.37 5.21
CA THR A 49 29.40 2.04 6.50
C THR A 49 29.45 3.55 6.34
N THR A 50 29.97 4.07 5.22
CA THR A 50 30.11 5.51 4.98
C THR A 50 28.74 6.18 4.87
N GLY A 51 27.83 5.57 4.12
CA GLY A 51 26.45 6.05 3.97
C GLY A 51 25.50 5.56 5.05
N SER A 52 25.92 4.61 5.90
CA SER A 52 25.07 3.91 6.87
C SER A 52 23.86 3.22 6.21
N ASN A 53 24.07 2.65 5.02
CA ASN A 53 23.03 2.03 4.21
C ASN A 53 23.24 0.51 4.10
N ILE A 54 22.16 -0.19 3.76
CA ILE A 54 22.25 -1.57 3.26
C ILE A 54 21.53 -1.63 1.91
N ASN A 55 22.23 -2.10 0.89
CA ASN A 55 21.65 -2.41 -0.42
C ASN A 55 21.61 -3.92 -0.62
N ILE A 56 20.46 -4.45 -1.02
CA ILE A 56 20.29 -5.87 -1.34
C ILE A 56 19.72 -5.95 -2.76
N THR A 57 20.47 -6.59 -3.66
CA THR A 57 20.13 -6.69 -5.07
C THR A 57 20.07 -8.14 -5.50
N ALA A 58 19.00 -8.49 -6.21
CA ALA A 58 18.84 -9.77 -6.89
C ALA A 58 18.32 -9.51 -8.32
N PRO A 59 18.97 -10.04 -9.38
CA PRO A 59 18.52 -9.82 -10.76
C PRO A 59 17.15 -10.39 -11.12
N GLU A 60 16.64 -11.36 -10.36
CA GLU A 60 15.40 -12.08 -10.71
C GLU A 60 14.39 -12.09 -9.56
N THR A 61 14.70 -12.72 -8.42
CA THR A 61 13.73 -12.88 -7.32
C THR A 61 14.40 -12.77 -5.96
N MET A 62 13.74 -12.05 -5.05
CA MET A 62 14.06 -12.02 -3.62
C MET A 62 12.86 -12.59 -2.84
N THR A 63 13.10 -13.51 -1.89
CA THR A 63 12.06 -14.12 -1.06
C THR A 63 12.44 -14.06 0.41
N LEU A 64 11.52 -13.59 1.26
CA LEU A 64 11.69 -13.48 2.71
C LEU A 64 10.68 -14.38 3.42
N ASN A 65 11.14 -15.52 3.94
CA ASN A 65 10.30 -16.47 4.67
C ASN A 65 10.57 -16.37 6.17
N CYS A 66 9.54 -16.14 6.97
CA CYS A 66 9.68 -16.04 8.43
C CYS A 66 8.36 -16.33 9.14
N LYS A 67 8.41 -16.65 10.44
CA LYS A 67 7.22 -16.80 11.28
C LYS A 67 6.55 -15.45 11.59
N ASN A 68 7.35 -14.42 11.86
CA ASN A 68 6.91 -13.05 12.14
C ASN A 68 7.85 -12.08 11.41
N MET A 69 7.30 -11.00 10.83
CA MET A 69 8.06 -9.92 10.19
C MET A 69 7.64 -8.58 10.80
N PHE A 70 8.62 -7.75 11.15
CA PHE A 70 8.40 -6.36 11.57
C PHE A 70 9.19 -5.44 10.64
N ILE A 71 8.53 -4.41 10.11
CA ILE A 71 9.16 -3.39 9.28
C ILE A 71 8.86 -2.04 9.93
N ASN A 72 9.85 -1.47 10.61
CA ASN A 72 9.73 -0.19 11.30
C ASN A 72 10.56 0.85 10.54
N VAL A 73 9.92 1.92 10.07
CA VAL A 73 10.55 2.99 9.28
C VAL A 73 10.22 4.33 9.95
N SER A 74 11.23 5.11 10.33
CA SER A 74 11.05 6.35 11.09
C SER A 74 10.67 7.55 10.23
N GLU A 75 11.08 7.55 8.97
CA GLU A 75 10.85 8.68 8.05
C GLU A 75 9.87 8.29 6.94
N ASN A 76 10.36 7.66 5.86
CA ASN A 76 9.57 7.44 4.65
C ASN A 76 9.72 6.01 4.14
N MET A 77 8.61 5.41 3.71
CA MET A 77 8.58 4.14 2.97
C MET A 77 7.97 4.39 1.59
N THR A 78 8.69 3.99 0.53
CA THR A 78 8.20 4.04 -0.85
C THR A 78 8.22 2.64 -1.44
N THR A 79 7.11 2.25 -2.09
CA THR A 79 6.99 0.97 -2.81
C THR A 79 6.63 1.28 -4.25
N SER A 80 7.43 0.78 -5.20
CA SER A 80 7.19 0.90 -6.63
C SER A 80 7.16 -0.50 -7.25
N VAL A 81 6.10 -0.78 -8.02
CA VAL A 81 5.87 -2.08 -8.66
C VAL A 81 5.62 -1.84 -10.14
N GLY A 82 6.37 -2.53 -11.01
CA GLY A 82 6.34 -2.28 -12.46
C GLY A 82 5.17 -2.92 -13.21
N MET A 83 4.58 -3.98 -12.66
CA MET A 83 3.44 -4.69 -13.26
C MET A 83 2.31 -4.83 -12.24
N ASP A 84 2.29 -5.94 -11.49
CA ASP A 84 1.16 -6.28 -10.62
C ASP A 84 1.59 -6.36 -9.14
N GLN A 85 0.73 -5.87 -8.25
CA GLN A 85 0.82 -6.06 -6.80
C GLN A 85 -0.39 -6.83 -6.30
N SER A 86 -0.15 -7.89 -5.52
CA SER A 86 -1.20 -8.69 -4.87
C SER A 86 -0.92 -8.83 -3.36
N ASP A 87 -1.92 -8.48 -2.54
CA ASP A 87 -1.85 -8.61 -1.08
C ASP A 87 -2.82 -9.69 -0.60
N THR A 88 -2.33 -10.80 -0.05
CA THR A 88 -3.14 -11.87 0.54
C THR A 88 -2.96 -11.92 2.06
N ILE A 89 -4.04 -11.69 2.80
CA ILE A 89 -4.04 -11.68 4.27
C ILE A 89 -4.97 -12.79 4.78
N GLY A 90 -4.44 -13.72 5.59
CA GLY A 90 -5.20 -14.88 6.06
C GLY A 90 -6.22 -14.61 7.15
N MET A 91 -6.08 -13.51 7.90
CA MET A 91 -7.02 -13.11 8.95
C MET A 91 -7.44 -11.64 8.80
N ASN A 92 -6.72 -10.71 9.45
CA ASN A 92 -7.15 -9.32 9.55
C ASN A 92 -6.09 -8.36 8.99
N ARG A 93 -6.55 -7.28 8.34
CA ARG A 93 -5.73 -6.13 7.96
C ARG A 93 -6.26 -4.88 8.66
N THR A 94 -5.41 -4.21 9.43
CA THR A 94 -5.71 -2.93 10.08
C THR A 94 -4.80 -1.85 9.52
N GLN A 95 -5.37 -0.71 9.15
CA GLN A 95 -4.61 0.44 8.64
C GLN A 95 -5.02 1.69 9.43
N SER A 96 -4.03 2.40 9.97
CA SER A 96 -4.21 3.68 10.65
C SER A 96 -3.34 4.73 9.97
N ILE A 97 -3.93 5.88 9.62
CA ILE A 97 -3.28 6.96 8.89
C ILE A 97 -3.52 8.24 9.68
N GLY A 98 -2.45 8.91 10.10
CA GLY A 98 -2.55 10.04 11.03
C GLY A 98 -3.04 11.34 10.40
N LEU A 99 -2.87 11.52 9.08
CA LEU A 99 -3.23 12.75 8.37
C LEU A 99 -4.13 12.47 7.16
N ASN A 100 -3.57 12.06 6.02
CA ASN A 100 -4.29 11.97 4.76
C ASN A 100 -4.08 10.62 4.07
N ALA A 101 -5.16 10.06 3.53
CA ALA A 101 -5.15 8.89 2.66
C ALA A 101 -5.66 9.30 1.27
N THR A 102 -4.84 9.16 0.23
CA THR A 102 -5.23 9.44 -1.16
C THR A 102 -5.11 8.16 -1.98
N GLN A 103 -6.12 7.87 -2.79
CA GLN A 103 -6.12 6.72 -3.70
C GLN A 103 -6.60 7.19 -5.07
N SER A 104 -5.81 6.91 -6.11
CA SER A 104 -6.18 7.14 -7.51
C SER A 104 -6.16 5.79 -8.23
N VAL A 105 -7.21 5.52 -9.01
CA VAL A 105 -7.37 4.27 -9.77
C VAL A 105 -7.67 4.65 -11.22
N GLY A 106 -6.83 4.20 -12.15
CA GLY A 106 -6.91 4.62 -13.55
C GLY A 106 -8.05 3.99 -14.37
N ALA A 107 -8.65 2.90 -13.88
CA ALA A 107 -9.72 2.19 -14.58
C ALA A 107 -10.88 1.83 -13.63
N MET A 108 -10.87 0.61 -13.08
CA MET A 108 -11.98 0.10 -12.25
C MET A 108 -11.54 -0.11 -10.81
N LYS A 109 -12.38 0.29 -9.86
CA LYS A 109 -12.28 -0.08 -8.45
C LYS A 109 -13.49 -0.94 -8.08
N MET A 110 -13.26 -2.21 -7.75
CA MET A 110 -14.29 -3.13 -7.25
C MET A 110 -14.06 -3.39 -5.76
N THR A 111 -15.14 -3.30 -4.97
CA THR A 111 -15.13 -3.64 -3.55
C THR A 111 -16.24 -4.66 -3.31
N SER A 112 -15.90 -5.83 -2.78
CA SER A 112 -16.86 -6.87 -2.39
C SER A 112 -16.70 -7.18 -0.90
N VAL A 113 -17.80 -7.11 -0.15
CA VAL A 113 -17.84 -7.38 1.28
C VAL A 113 -18.97 -8.35 1.55
N ILE A 114 -18.65 -9.49 2.18
CA ILE A 114 -19.63 -10.54 2.51
C ILE A 114 -20.34 -10.24 3.83
N GLY A 115 -19.64 -9.59 4.76
CA GLY A 115 -20.20 -9.10 6.02
C GLY A 115 -20.66 -7.65 5.90
N ASP A 116 -20.53 -6.92 7.01
CA ASP A 116 -20.98 -5.53 7.08
C ASP A 116 -19.91 -4.53 6.65
N THR A 117 -20.37 -3.40 6.10
CA THR A 117 -19.54 -2.21 5.89
C THR A 117 -20.12 -1.05 6.70
N SER A 118 -19.26 -0.33 7.41
CA SER A 118 -19.62 0.89 8.14
C SER A 118 -18.70 2.03 7.75
N MET A 119 -19.25 3.23 7.57
CA MET A 119 -18.50 4.42 7.21
C MET A 119 -18.87 5.56 8.16
N PHE A 120 -17.89 6.05 8.92
CA PHE A 120 -18.07 7.13 9.88
C PHE A 120 -17.31 8.36 9.39
N ILE A 121 -18.05 9.40 9.01
CA ILE A 121 -17.50 10.63 8.44
C ILE A 121 -17.88 11.77 9.38
N THR A 122 -16.91 12.27 10.13
CA THR A 122 -17.12 13.39 11.07
C THR A 122 -17.13 14.74 10.37
N GLY A 123 -16.41 14.83 9.24
CA GLY A 123 -16.37 16.00 8.37
C GLY A 123 -17.43 15.94 7.26
N LYS A 124 -17.11 16.60 6.14
CA LYS A 124 -17.98 16.65 4.95
C LYS A 124 -17.74 15.43 4.05
N LEU A 125 -18.82 14.81 3.57
CA LEU A 125 -18.80 13.92 2.41
C LEU A 125 -19.14 14.72 1.15
N THR A 126 -18.36 14.56 0.08
CA THR A 126 -18.69 15.04 -1.27
C THR A 126 -18.53 13.87 -2.22
N GLU A 127 -19.58 13.56 -2.97
CA GLU A 127 -19.60 12.50 -3.96
C GLU A 127 -19.94 13.13 -5.32
N MET A 128 -19.05 12.95 -6.29
CA MET A 128 -19.21 13.45 -7.66
C MET A 128 -19.06 12.27 -8.60
N ILE A 129 -20.09 12.02 -9.40
CA ILE A 129 -20.17 10.86 -10.28
C ILE A 129 -20.63 11.41 -11.64
N GLU A 130 -19.76 11.30 -12.64
CA GLU A 130 -20.07 11.76 -14.00
C GLU A 130 -20.96 10.78 -14.76
N GLY A 131 -20.87 9.49 -14.42
CA GLY A 131 -21.69 8.42 -14.98
C GLY A 131 -22.96 8.14 -14.18
N ASP A 132 -23.56 6.99 -14.44
CA ASP A 132 -24.79 6.57 -13.79
C ASP A 132 -24.56 6.03 -12.38
N VAL A 133 -25.56 6.22 -11.51
CA VAL A 133 -25.62 5.62 -10.18
C VAL A 133 -26.79 4.65 -10.10
N THR A 134 -26.51 3.41 -9.72
CA THR A 134 -27.53 2.42 -9.39
C THR A 134 -27.32 1.94 -7.95
N SER A 135 -28.40 1.97 -7.16
CA SER A 135 -28.38 1.54 -5.76
C SER A 135 -29.53 0.56 -5.54
N GLU A 136 -29.20 -0.71 -5.33
CA GLU A 136 -30.15 -1.77 -4.99
C GLU A 136 -30.02 -2.14 -3.52
N VAL A 137 -31.13 -2.15 -2.80
CA VAL A 137 -31.21 -2.62 -1.41
C VAL A 137 -32.32 -3.63 -1.33
N LYS A 138 -31.99 -4.89 -1.04
CA LYS A 138 -32.94 -6.02 -1.04
C LYS A 138 -33.89 -6.03 0.15
N GLN A 139 -33.52 -5.32 1.23
CA GLN A 139 -34.33 -5.19 2.44
C GLN A 139 -34.79 -3.72 2.57
N GLY A 140 -34.57 -3.09 3.72
CA GLY A 140 -34.91 -1.68 3.95
C GLY A 140 -33.75 -0.73 3.68
N LYS A 141 -34.07 0.46 3.17
CA LYS A 141 -33.17 1.62 3.11
C LYS A 141 -33.78 2.75 3.93
N THR A 142 -33.09 3.15 4.99
CA THR A 142 -33.48 4.30 5.82
C THR A 142 -32.50 5.45 5.56
N VAL A 143 -33.02 6.64 5.29
CA VAL A 143 -32.23 7.87 5.15
C VAL A 143 -32.66 8.81 6.26
N ILE A 144 -31.71 9.23 7.09
CA ILE A 144 -31.92 10.15 8.21
C ILE A 144 -31.03 11.37 7.94
N ASN A 145 -31.61 12.57 8.06
CA ASN A 145 -30.91 13.84 7.94
C ASN A 145 -31.24 14.71 9.17
N SER A 146 -30.40 15.71 9.46
CA SER A 146 -30.63 16.72 10.48
C SER A 146 -31.55 17.84 9.97
N ASP A 147 -31.66 18.90 10.76
CA ASP A 147 -32.57 20.05 10.53
C ASP A 147 -32.30 20.84 9.24
N GLN A 148 -31.19 20.58 8.54
CA GLN A 148 -30.87 21.26 7.28
C GLN A 148 -31.65 20.69 6.08
N GLY A 149 -32.37 19.58 6.25
CA GLY A 149 -33.24 19.02 5.23
C GLY A 149 -32.51 18.29 4.10
N ILE A 150 -33.28 17.88 3.08
CA ILE A 150 -32.81 17.17 1.90
C ILE A 150 -33.28 17.93 0.66
N GLU A 151 -32.36 18.28 -0.23
CA GLU A 151 -32.68 18.84 -1.55
C GLU A 151 -32.51 17.75 -2.62
N THR A 152 -33.44 17.69 -3.57
CA THR A 152 -33.35 16.79 -4.73
C THR A 152 -33.76 17.56 -5.96
N THR A 153 -32.80 17.75 -6.87
CA THR A 153 -32.98 18.56 -8.07
C THR A 153 -32.65 17.72 -9.30
N SER A 154 -33.51 17.78 -10.32
CA SER A 154 -33.34 17.10 -11.60
C SER A 154 -33.80 18.03 -12.71
N ASN A 155 -33.02 18.13 -13.79
CA ASN A 155 -33.44 18.81 -15.01
C ASN A 155 -34.46 17.99 -15.82
N GLY A 156 -34.51 16.68 -15.58
CA GLY A 156 -35.49 15.77 -16.17
C GLY A 156 -36.69 15.58 -15.25
N SER A 157 -37.11 14.33 -15.08
CA SER A 157 -38.18 13.95 -14.16
C SER A 157 -37.62 13.41 -12.84
N ILE A 158 -38.43 13.51 -11.78
CA ILE A 158 -38.26 12.75 -10.54
C ILE A 158 -39.43 11.77 -10.45
N SER A 159 -39.15 10.47 -10.51
CA SER A 159 -40.18 9.43 -10.44
C SER A 159 -40.05 8.63 -9.15
N LYS A 160 -41.17 8.48 -8.43
CA LYS A 160 -41.27 7.66 -7.20
C LYS A 160 -42.37 6.63 -7.41
N HIS A 161 -42.03 5.36 -7.33
CA HIS A 161 -42.98 4.26 -7.46
C HIS A 161 -42.95 3.41 -6.18
N ALA A 162 -44.12 3.14 -5.62
CA ALA A 162 -44.31 2.20 -4.51
C ALA A 162 -45.50 1.30 -4.84
N GLN A 163 -45.40 0.01 -4.49
CA GLN A 163 -46.50 -0.95 -4.66
C GLN A 163 -47.64 -0.69 -3.66
N ASN A 164 -47.29 -0.24 -2.46
CA ASN A 164 -48.24 -0.03 -1.37
C ASN A 164 -48.59 1.46 -1.22
N GLU A 165 -47.69 2.26 -0.66
CA GLU A 165 -47.97 3.67 -0.34
C GLU A 165 -46.72 4.54 -0.48
N VAL A 166 -46.94 5.81 -0.88
CA VAL A 166 -45.96 6.89 -0.75
C VAL A 166 -46.54 7.91 0.24
N GLN A 167 -45.88 8.09 1.38
CA GLN A 167 -46.28 9.09 2.39
C GLN A 167 -45.35 10.31 2.32
N ASN A 168 -45.94 11.51 2.26
CA ASN A 168 -45.23 12.78 2.37
C ASN A 168 -45.87 13.61 3.49
N ASN A 169 -45.35 13.48 4.70
CA ASN A 169 -45.90 14.13 5.89
C ASN A 169 -45.08 15.39 6.23
N SER A 170 -45.76 16.47 6.61
CA SER A 170 -45.14 17.74 7.00
C SER A 170 -45.96 18.40 8.10
N GLY A 171 -45.29 19.07 9.05
CA GLY A 171 -45.96 19.90 10.07
C GLY A 171 -46.56 21.20 9.48
N GLU A 172 -46.07 21.62 8.32
CA GLU A 172 -46.58 22.74 7.56
C GLU A 172 -47.21 22.27 6.23
N ARG A 173 -48.02 23.14 5.62
CA ARG A 173 -48.68 22.83 4.35
C ARG A 173 -47.65 22.67 3.22
N SER A 174 -47.66 21.53 2.54
CA SER A 174 -46.84 21.29 1.36
C SER A 174 -47.13 22.32 0.26
N LYS A 175 -46.07 22.86 -0.32
CA LYS A 175 -46.13 23.75 -1.48
C LYS A 175 -45.92 22.92 -2.74
N ASN A 176 -46.96 22.81 -3.57
CA ASN A 176 -46.85 22.23 -4.90
C ASN A 176 -47.03 23.39 -5.89
N TYR A 177 -46.01 23.67 -6.70
CA TYR A 177 -46.01 24.69 -7.74
C TYR A 177 -45.84 24.01 -9.10
#